data_AF-A0A1Y1LZA2-F1
#
_entry.id   AF-A0A1Y1LZA2-F1
#
_cell.length_a   1.000
_cell.length_b   1.000
_cell.length_c   1.000
_cell.angle_alpha   90.00
_cell.angle_beta   90.00
_cell.angle_gamma   90.00
#
_symmetry.space_group_name_H-M   'P 1'
#
loop_
_entity.id
_entity.type
_entity.pdbx_description
1 polymer ?
#
loop_
_entity_poly.entity_id
_entity_poly.type
_entity_poly.pdbx_seq_one_letter_code
_entity_poly.pdbx_strand_id
1 'polypeptide(L)'
;MASIRFKPQETALPIKNYDACSRDKRVSKHSSLLQGGCKRGIIVGRSGCGKTNVMIALLEQSNGLRFENVYVYCKSLPQPKYQYLRQLLSPIKEIGYFE
;
A
#
# COMPACT_ATOMS: atom_id res chain seq x y z
N MET A 1 -4.41 24.18 22.43
CA MET A 1 -4.37 23.67 21.04
C MET A 1 -2.99 23.09 20.77
N ALA A 2 -2.90 21.81 20.38
CA ALA A 2 -1.61 21.24 19.97
C ALA A 2 -1.22 21.81 18.59
N SER A 3 -0.06 22.45 18.50
CA SER A 3 0.49 22.92 17.22
C SER A 3 1.10 21.72 16.50
N ILE A 4 0.44 21.24 15.44
CA ILE A 4 0.94 20.16 14.59
C ILE A 4 2.01 20.75 13.67
N ARG A 5 3.25 20.30 13.81
CA ARG A 5 4.33 20.60 12.86
C ARG A 5 4.45 19.46 11.87
N PHE A 6 4.15 19.72 10.61
CA PHE A 6 4.41 18.78 9.53
C PHE A 6 5.90 18.75 9.24
N LYS A 7 6.48 17.55 9.23
CA LYS A 7 7.87 17.33 8.80
C LYS A 7 7.84 16.64 7.43
N PRO A 8 8.57 17.15 6.42
CA PRO A 8 8.69 16.45 5.15
C PRO A 8 9.33 15.08 5.38
N GLN A 9 8.85 14.09 4.63
CA GLN A 9 9.41 12.75 4.65
C GLN A 9 10.68 12.72 3.80
N GLU A 10 11.72 12.03 4.29
CA GLU A 10 13.03 11.95 3.60
C GLU A 10 12.94 11.11 2.31
N THR A 11 12.07 10.10 2.30
CA THR A 11 11.87 9.20 1.16
C THR A 11 10.52 9.47 0.51
N ALA A 12 10.53 9.85 -0.77
CA ALA A 12 9.34 9.92 -1.60
C ALA A 12 9.19 8.63 -2.42
N LEU A 13 7.97 8.11 -2.49
CA LEU A 13 7.63 6.92 -3.28
C LEU A 13 6.92 7.36 -4.57
N PRO A 14 7.40 6.95 -5.76
CA PRO A 14 6.72 7.27 -7.00
C PRO A 14 5.39 6.51 -7.08
N ILE A 15 4.28 7.23 -7.24
CA ILE A 15 2.96 6.63 -7.40
C ILE A 15 2.73 6.35 -8.88
N LYS A 16 2.62 5.06 -9.23
CA LYS A 16 2.26 4.64 -10.59
C LYS A 16 0.75 4.60 -10.75
N ASN A 17 0.28 4.81 -11.98
CA ASN A 17 -1.11 4.55 -12.29
C ASN A 17 -1.31 3.04 -12.55
N TYR A 18 -1.91 2.36 -11.58
CA TYR A 18 -2.20 0.92 -11.66
C TYR A 18 -3.40 0.58 -12.57
N ASP A 19 -4.10 1.57 -13.10
CA ASP A 19 -5.15 1.36 -14.11
C ASP A 19 -4.57 0.92 -15.47
N ALA A 20 -3.28 1.21 -15.74
CA ALA A 20 -2.63 0.99 -17.03
C ALA A 20 -1.77 -0.30 -17.13
N CYS A 21 -1.89 -1.24 -16.18
CA CYS A 21 -1.12 -2.50 -16.15
C CYS A 21 0.41 -2.34 -16.22
N SER A 22 1.07 -2.27 -15.06
CA SER A 22 2.50 -2.57 -14.98
C SER A 22 2.74 -3.63 -13.91
N ARG A 23 3.25 -4.79 -14.34
CA ARG A 23 3.57 -5.93 -13.48
C ARG A 23 5.04 -5.82 -13.08
N ASP A 24 5.37 -5.10 -12.00
CA ASP A 24 6.72 -5.15 -11.47
C ASP A 24 6.89 -6.40 -10.59
N LYS A 25 7.69 -7.36 -11.07
CA LYS A 25 7.87 -8.68 -10.45
C LYS A 25 8.80 -8.68 -9.23
N ARG A 26 9.03 -7.55 -8.57
CA ARG A 26 10.04 -7.45 -7.51
C ARG A 26 9.46 -6.79 -6.27
N VAL A 27 8.73 -7.58 -5.48
CA VAL A 27 8.48 -7.23 -4.09
C VAL A 27 9.77 -7.56 -3.32
N SER A 28 10.43 -6.54 -2.79
CA SER A 28 11.59 -6.67 -1.91
C SER A 28 11.17 -6.42 -0.46
N LYS A 29 11.89 -7.01 0.50
CA LYS A 29 11.60 -6.81 1.92
C LYS A 29 11.67 -5.34 2.31
N HIS A 30 10.63 -4.93 3.03
CA HIS A 30 10.14 -3.59 3.32
C HIS A 30 11.14 -2.63 4.01
N SER A 31 10.86 -1.32 3.92
CA SER A 31 11.72 -0.26 4.48
C SER A 31 11.20 0.39 5.77
N SER A 32 12.02 1.30 6.31
CA SER A 32 11.75 2.17 7.44
C SER A 32 10.92 3.42 7.11
N LEU A 33 10.14 3.41 6.01
CA LEU A 33 9.33 4.55 5.53
C LEU A 33 8.54 5.23 6.66
N LEU A 34 7.85 4.43 7.47
CA LEU A 34 7.31 4.87 8.76
C LEU A 34 8.31 4.45 9.84
N GLN A 35 9.26 5.33 10.12
CA GLN A 35 10.30 5.19 11.16
C GLN A 35 9.72 4.46 12.38
N GLY A 36 10.32 3.33 12.74
CA GLY A 36 9.71 2.22 13.49
C GLY A 36 8.77 2.59 14.64
N GLY A 37 7.71 1.79 14.79
CA GLY A 37 6.66 1.91 15.80
C GLY A 37 5.31 1.46 15.24
N CYS A 38 4.40 0.99 16.10
CA CYS A 38 3.06 0.57 15.69
C CYS A 38 2.19 1.81 15.39
N LYS A 39 2.22 2.28 14.13
CA LYS A 39 1.50 3.48 13.67
C LYS A 39 0.25 3.06 12.89
N ARG A 40 -0.89 3.63 13.28
CA ARG A 40 -2.17 3.46 12.56
C ARG A 40 -2.38 4.68 11.67
N GLY A 41 -2.62 4.45 10.38
CA GLY A 41 -2.90 5.48 9.39
C GLY A 41 -4.19 5.20 8.64
N ILE A 42 -4.88 6.26 8.22
CA ILE A 42 -6.09 6.17 7.40
C ILE A 42 -5.88 7.05 6.16
N ILE A 43 -6.11 6.50 4.98
CA ILE A 43 -6.07 7.24 3.71
C ILE A 43 -7.51 7.66 3.37
N VAL A 44 -7.80 8.95 3.47
CA VAL A 44 -9.15 9.51 3.24
C VAL A 44 -9.15 10.44 2.03
N GLY A 45 -10.23 10.39 1.23
CA GLY A 45 -10.39 11.24 0.06
C GLY A 45 -11.58 10.81 -0.79
N ARG A 46 -11.99 11.68 -1.73
CA ARG A 46 -13.17 11.46 -2.60
C ARG A 46 -13.00 10.23 -3.49
N SER A 47 -14.09 9.68 -4.03
CA SER A 47 -14.00 8.54 -4.96
C SER A 47 -13.11 8.89 -6.16
N GLY A 48 -12.30 7.94 -6.63
CA GLY A 48 -11.37 8.16 -7.75
C GLY A 48 -10.09 8.96 -7.44
N CYS A 49 -9.89 9.48 -6.21
CA CYS A 49 -8.70 10.29 -5.89
C CYS A 49 -7.37 9.51 -5.74
N GLY A 50 -7.32 8.25 -6.18
CA GLY A 50 -6.09 7.45 -6.16
C GLY A 50 -5.75 6.73 -4.85
N LYS A 51 -6.65 6.68 -3.85
CA LYS A 51 -6.39 5.99 -2.55
C LYS A 51 -5.85 4.58 -2.72
N THR A 52 -6.49 3.78 -3.58
CA THR A 52 -6.09 2.40 -3.86
C THR A 52 -4.73 2.34 -4.53
N ASN A 53 -4.41 3.27 -5.45
CA ASN A 53 -3.10 3.33 -6.10
C ASN A 53 -1.99 3.66 -5.09
N VAL A 54 -2.26 4.58 -4.16
CA VAL A 54 -1.33 4.90 -3.06
C VAL A 54 -1.11 3.67 -2.17
N MET A 55 -2.19 2.98 -1.78
CA MET A 55 -2.09 1.79 -0.95
C MET A 55 -1.27 0.68 -1.65
N ILE A 56 -1.55 0.40 -2.93
CA ILE A 56 -0.79 -0.58 -3.70
C ILE A 56 0.69 -0.19 -3.79
N ALA A 57 1.02 1.08 -4.08
CA ALA A 57 2.40 1.55 -4.13
C ALA A 57 3.14 1.35 -2.79
N LEU A 58 2.44 1.56 -1.66
CA LEU A 58 2.98 1.31 -0.33
C LEU A 58 3.23 -0.18 -0.05
N LEU A 59 2.47 -1.08 -0.66
CA LEU A 59 2.62 -2.53 -0.46
C LEU A 59 3.65 -3.15 -1.42
N GLU A 60 3.73 -2.63 -2.66
CA GLU A 60 4.59 -3.19 -3.73
C GLU A 60 6.05 -2.75 -3.61
N GLN A 61 6.31 -1.49 -3.24
CA GLN A 61 7.65 -0.92 -3.32
C GLN A 61 8.57 -1.44 -2.22
N SER A 62 9.85 -1.64 -2.55
CA SER A 62 10.90 -2.01 -1.58
C SER A 62 10.98 -1.00 -0.43
N ASN A 63 10.79 0.28 -0.76
CA ASN A 63 10.77 1.39 0.18
C ASN A 63 9.37 1.67 0.76
N GLY A 64 8.44 0.72 0.60
CA GLY A 64 7.08 0.78 1.10
C GLY A 64 6.95 0.45 2.59
N LEU A 65 5.70 0.21 3.00
CA LEU A 65 5.31 -0.18 4.35
C LEU A 65 5.73 -1.61 4.66
N ARG A 66 6.10 -1.85 5.93
CA ARG A 66 6.24 -3.19 6.48
C ARG A 66 4.92 -3.65 7.08
N PHE A 67 4.45 -4.83 6.67
CA PHE A 67 3.20 -5.42 7.13
C PHE A 67 3.34 -6.94 7.18
N GLU A 68 2.56 -7.56 8.07
CA GLU A 68 2.47 -9.02 8.21
C GLU A 68 1.16 -9.56 7.65
N ASN A 69 0.08 -8.78 7.79
CA ASN A 69 -1.26 -9.17 7.36
C ASN A 69 -1.90 -8.06 6.52
N VAL A 70 -2.60 -8.46 5.47
CA VAL A 70 -3.41 -7.61 4.62
C VAL A 70 -4.85 -8.10 4.66
N TYR A 71 -5.75 -7.23 5.10
CA TYR A 71 -7.19 -7.49 5.15
C TYR A 71 -7.90 -6.60 4.13
N VAL A 72 -8.66 -7.20 3.23
CA VAL A 72 -9.35 -6.51 2.15
C VAL A 72 -10.85 -6.57 2.38
N TYR A 73 -11.42 -5.48 2.89
CA TYR A 73 -12.87 -5.34 3.05
C TYR A 73 -13.45 -4.47 1.95
N CYS A 74 -14.19 -5.07 1.03
CA CYS A 74 -14.82 -4.34 -0.08
C CYS A 74 -16.17 -4.94 -0.48
N LYS A 75 -17.12 -4.07 -0.86
CA LYS A 75 -18.43 -4.51 -1.38
C LYS A 75 -18.31 -5.23 -2.73
N SER A 76 -17.27 -4.94 -3.52
CA SER A 76 -17.03 -5.56 -4.83
C SER A 76 -15.55 -5.93 -4.97
N LEU A 77 -15.26 -7.18 -4.56
CA LEU A 77 -13.97 -7.86 -4.73
C LEU A 77 -13.55 -8.13 -6.20
N PRO A 78 -14.44 -8.33 -7.20
CA PRO A 78 -13.99 -8.65 -8.56
C PRO A 78 -13.38 -7.47 -9.33
N GLN A 79 -13.14 -6.32 -8.69
CA GLN A 79 -12.47 -5.19 -9.36
C GLN A 79 -11.01 -5.54 -9.71
N PRO A 80 -10.51 -5.16 -10.90
CA PRO A 80 -9.17 -5.52 -11.37
C PRO A 80 -8.03 -5.19 -10.40
N LYS A 81 -8.15 -4.10 -9.63
CA LYS A 81 -7.13 -3.69 -8.65
C LYS A 81 -6.99 -4.68 -7.49
N TYR A 82 -8.08 -5.27 -7.02
CA TYR A 82 -8.04 -6.25 -5.93
C TYR A 82 -7.56 -7.61 -6.44
N GLN A 83 -7.92 -7.98 -7.68
CA GLN A 83 -7.35 -9.17 -8.33
C GLN A 83 -5.83 -9.04 -8.49
N TYR A 84 -5.35 -7.87 -8.92
CA TYR A 84 -3.93 -7.57 -8.98
C TYR A 84 -3.25 -7.64 -7.61
N LEU A 85 -3.86 -7.03 -6.58
CA LEU A 85 -3.33 -7.08 -5.21
C LEU A 85 -3.20 -8.53 -4.71
N ARG A 86 -4.21 -9.36 -4.95
CA ARG A 86 -4.19 -10.79 -4.63
C ARG A 86 -3.05 -11.51 -5.36
N GLN A 87 -2.87 -11.25 -6.65
CA GLN A 87 -1.78 -11.85 -7.43
C GLN A 87 -0.40 -11.38 -6.96
N LEU A 88 -0.28 -10.12 -6.53
CA LEU A 88 0.96 -9.54 -6.02
C LEU A 88 1.39 -10.17 -4.69
N LEU A 89 0.43 -10.41 -3.78
CA LEU A 89 0.70 -10.90 -2.42
C LEU A 89 0.70 -12.42 -2.31
N SER A 90 -0.06 -13.13 -3.15
CA SER A 90 -0.13 -14.61 -3.15
C SER A 90 1.23 -15.34 -3.19
N PRO A 91 2.29 -14.87 -3.89
CA PRO A 91 3.57 -15.56 -3.89
C PRO A 91 4.39 -15.36 -2.60
N ILE A 92 4.00 -14.44 -1.70
CA ILE A 92 4.75 -14.10 -0.49
C ILE A 92 4.17 -14.88 0.70
N LYS A 93 4.76 -16.04 1.00
CA LYS A 93 4.24 -16.99 2.00
C LYS A 93 4.20 -16.42 3.43
N GLU A 94 5.03 -15.43 3.72
CA GLU A 94 5.12 -14.78 5.04
C GLU A 94 4.01 -13.74 5.30
N ILE A 95 3.21 -13.39 4.27
CA ILE A 95 2.16 -12.38 4.38
C ILE A 95 0.80 -13.06 4.42
N GLY A 96 0.03 -12.83 5.49
CA GLY A 96 -1.37 -13.23 5.56
C GLY A 96 -2.24 -12.35 4.67
N TYR A 97 -2.99 -12.94 3.74
CA TYR A 97 -3.94 -12.23 2.88
C TYR A 97 -5.37 -12.72 3.14
N PHE A 98 -6.25 -11.82 3.56
CA PHE A 98 -7.63 -12.12 3.97
C PHE A 98 -8.62 -11.22 3.21
N GLU A 99 -9.62 -11.81 2.57
CA GLU A 99 -10.70 -11.15 1.81
C GLU A 99 -12.07 -11.40 2.45
#